data_AF-A0A914YT59-F1
#
_entry.id   AF-A0A914YT59-F1
#
_cell.length_a   1.000
_cell.length_b   1.000
_cell.length_c   1.000
_cell.angle_alpha   90.00
_cell.angle_beta   90.00
_cell.angle_gamma   90.00
#
_symmetry.space_group_name_H-M   'P 1'
#
loop_
_entity.id
_entity.type
_entity.pdbx_description
1 polymer ?
#
loop_
_entity_poly.entity_id
_entity_poly.type
_entity_poly.pdbx_seq_one_letter_code
_entity_poly.pdbx_strand_id
1 'polypeptide(L)'
;MEDAGALPIEVDVSNLNMGDVIDVYPYKGEVRNHETGELLATFELKTDVLIDEVRAGGRIPLIIGRGLTTKAREALGLPHSDVFRQAKDVAESDRGFSLAQKMVGRACGVKGIRPGRVLRTEMTSVGSQDTTGPMTRDELKDLGVPGLLG
;
A
#
# COMPACT_ATOMS: atom_id res chain seq x y z
N MET A 1 6.26 -1.88 -6.90
CA MET A 1 5.93 -0.59 -7.55
C MET A 1 5.47 0.42 -6.50
N GLU A 2 4.39 0.12 -5.76
CA GLU A 2 3.84 0.97 -4.69
C GLU A 2 4.88 1.28 -3.58
N ASP A 3 5.66 0.28 -3.19
CA ASP A 3 6.71 0.45 -2.17
C ASP A 3 7.81 1.44 -2.57
N ALA A 4 8.02 1.62 -3.87
CA ALA A 4 9.03 2.52 -4.44
C ALA A 4 8.47 3.91 -4.82
N GLY A 5 7.21 4.21 -4.46
CA GLY A 5 6.60 5.52 -4.70
C GLY A 5 5.91 5.71 -6.05
N ALA A 6 5.86 4.68 -6.89
CA ALA A 6 5.08 4.71 -8.13
C ALA A 6 3.57 4.57 -7.85
N LEU A 7 2.74 5.10 -8.75
CA LEU A 7 1.28 4.94 -8.73
C LEU A 7 0.84 3.87 -9.76
N PRO A 8 0.72 2.58 -9.39
CA PRO A 8 0.19 1.58 -10.29
C PRO A 8 -1.32 1.73 -10.44
N ILE A 9 -1.79 1.64 -11.68
CA ILE A 9 -3.20 1.78 -12.04
C ILE A 9 -3.56 0.61 -12.96
N GLU A 10 -4.56 -0.18 -12.57
CA GLU A 10 -5.20 -1.15 -13.45
C GLU A 10 -6.29 -0.43 -14.26
N VAL A 11 -6.12 -0.36 -15.58
CA VAL A 11 -7.01 0.38 -16.50
C VAL A 11 -7.02 -0.29 -17.87
N ASP A 12 -8.10 -0.12 -18.64
CA ASP A 12 -8.10 -0.52 -20.05
C ASP A 12 -7.11 0.34 -20.84
N VAL A 13 -6.25 -0.33 -21.62
CA VAL A 13 -5.18 0.31 -22.39
C VAL A 13 -5.41 0.20 -23.90
N SER A 14 -6.58 -0.28 -24.32
CA SER A 14 -6.86 -0.57 -25.73
C SER A 14 -6.86 0.69 -26.60
N ASN A 15 -7.16 1.85 -25.99
CA ASN A 15 -7.15 3.17 -26.63
C ASN A 15 -5.88 4.00 -26.31
N LEU A 16 -4.83 3.37 -25.76
CA LEU A 16 -3.57 4.05 -25.42
C LEU A 16 -2.46 3.57 -26.37
N ASN A 17 -2.06 4.43 -27.30
CA ASN A 17 -1.06 4.11 -28.30
C ASN A 17 0.32 4.66 -27.92
N MET A 18 1.35 4.09 -28.54
CA MET A 18 2.71 4.58 -28.38
C MET A 18 2.82 6.03 -28.87
N GLY A 19 3.29 6.92 -27.99
CA GLY A 19 3.48 8.34 -28.31
C GLY A 19 2.31 9.24 -27.91
N ASP A 20 1.18 8.68 -27.46
CA ASP A 20 0.05 9.47 -26.99
C ASP A 20 0.43 10.29 -25.75
N VAL A 21 0.02 11.56 -25.75
CA VAL A 21 0.06 12.42 -24.57
C VAL A 21 -1.32 12.36 -23.91
N ILE A 22 -1.34 11.92 -22.65
CA ILE A 22 -2.57 11.70 -21.90
C ILE A 22 -2.55 12.44 -20.57
N ASP A 23 -3.73 12.81 -20.11
CA ASP A 23 -3.96 13.33 -18.78
C ASP A 23 -4.56 12.24 -17.90
N VAL A 24 -3.89 11.93 -16.79
CA VAL A 24 -4.41 11.03 -15.76
C VAL A 24 -4.91 11.87 -14.60
N TYR A 25 -6.15 11.64 -14.17
CA TYR A 25 -6.79 12.33 -13.05
C TYR A 25 -7.02 11.34 -11.88
N PRO A 26 -6.03 11.16 -10.97
CA PRO A 26 -6.09 10.10 -9.94
C PRO A 26 -7.30 10.18 -9.01
N TYR A 27 -7.75 11.39 -8.69
CA TYR A 27 -8.90 11.63 -7.82
C TYR A 27 -10.26 11.47 -8.53
N LYS A 28 -10.28 11.59 -9.86
CA LYS A 28 -11.49 11.41 -10.67
C LYS A 28 -11.61 9.98 -11.22
N GLY A 29 -10.50 9.25 -11.30
CA GLY A 29 -10.47 7.92 -11.91
C GLY A 29 -10.61 7.98 -13.43
N GLU A 30 -10.04 8.99 -14.08
CA GLU A 30 -10.19 9.22 -15.52
C GLU A 30 -8.84 9.31 -16.22
N VAL A 31 -8.77 8.74 -17.42
CA VAL A 31 -7.69 8.97 -18.39
C VAL A 31 -8.28 9.67 -19.60
N ARG A 32 -7.69 10.79 -19.99
CA ARG A 32 -8.15 11.61 -21.12
C ARG A 32 -7.04 11.86 -22.12
N ASN A 33 -7.40 12.03 -23.38
CA ASN A 33 -6.46 12.54 -24.38
C ASN A 33 -6.13 14.00 -24.06
N HIS A 34 -4.85 14.36 -24.03
CA HIS A 34 -4.40 15.71 -23.64
C HIS A 34 -4.82 16.79 -24.64
N GLU A 35 -4.86 16.47 -25.93
CA GLU A 35 -5.18 17.44 -26.99
C GLU A 35 -6.68 17.64 -27.15
N THR A 36 -7.47 16.56 -27.11
CA THR A 36 -8.92 16.60 -27.40
C THR A 36 -9.78 16.67 -26.14
N GLY A 37 -9.25 16.28 -24.98
CA GLY A 37 -10.02 16.13 -23.74
C GLY A 37 -10.98 14.94 -23.72
N GLU A 38 -10.94 14.10 -24.75
CA GLU A 38 -11.78 12.89 -24.87
C GLU A 38 -11.48 11.90 -23.74
N LEU A 39 -12.52 11.30 -23.17
CA LEU A 39 -12.38 10.27 -22.14
C LEU A 39 -11.97 8.94 -22.78
N LEU A 40 -10.73 8.50 -22.54
CA LEU A 40 -10.16 7.28 -23.12
C LEU A 40 -10.49 6.05 -22.28
N ALA A 41 -10.41 6.20 -20.94
CA ALA A 41 -10.71 5.14 -20.00
C ALA A 41 -11.06 5.69 -18.61
N THR A 42 -11.75 4.87 -17.82
CA THR A 42 -12.01 5.12 -16.39
C THR A 42 -11.37 4.01 -15.55
N PHE A 43 -10.89 4.34 -14.35
CA PHE A 43 -10.27 3.40 -13.44
C PHE A 43 -10.68 3.68 -11.99
N GLU A 44 -10.52 2.68 -11.13
CA GLU A 44 -10.63 2.83 -9.69
C GLU A 44 -9.27 2.48 -9.06
N LEU A 45 -8.80 3.32 -8.14
CA LEU A 45 -7.62 2.98 -7.36
C LEU A 45 -7.95 1.84 -6.41
N LYS A 46 -7.05 0.86 -6.32
CA LYS A 46 -7.21 -0.31 -5.43
C LYS A 46 -7.46 0.09 -3.96
N THR A 47 -6.91 1.23 -3.54
CA THR A 47 -7.14 1.81 -2.21
C THR A 47 -6.86 3.31 -2.25
N ASP A 48 -7.63 4.10 -1.50
CA ASP A 48 -7.41 5.55 -1.40
C ASP A 48 -6.08 5.87 -0.69
N VAL A 49 -5.53 4.91 0.06
CA VAL A 49 -4.24 5.03 0.74
C VAL A 49 -3.08 5.19 -0.26
N LEU A 50 -3.23 4.71 -1.50
CA LEU A 50 -2.22 4.87 -2.56
C LEU A 50 -1.80 6.34 -2.76
N ILE A 51 -2.73 7.27 -2.56
CA ILE A 51 -2.47 8.70 -2.71
C ILE A 51 -1.48 9.18 -1.64
N ASP A 52 -1.63 8.69 -0.41
CA ASP A 52 -0.70 8.99 0.67
C ASP A 52 0.66 8.29 0.45
N GLU A 53 0.66 7.08 -0.13
CA GLU A 53 1.88 6.33 -0.42
C GLU A 53 2.74 7.07 -1.43
N VAL A 54 2.16 7.53 -2.53
CA VAL A 54 2.88 8.30 -3.56
C VAL A 54 3.38 9.62 -2.97
N ARG A 55 2.56 10.34 -2.20
CA ARG A 55 2.97 11.59 -1.55
C ARG A 55 4.15 11.38 -0.59
N ALA A 56 4.20 10.23 0.09
CA ALA A 56 5.28 9.88 1.00
C ALA A 56 6.54 9.35 0.29
N GLY A 57 6.54 9.23 -1.04
CA GLY A 57 7.63 8.63 -1.80
C GLY A 57 7.69 7.10 -1.71
N GLY A 58 6.58 6.45 -1.31
CA GLY A 58 6.45 5.01 -1.22
C GLY A 58 5.63 4.55 -0.01
N ARG A 59 5.11 3.33 -0.09
CA ARG A 59 4.38 2.69 1.01
C ARG A 59 5.22 2.49 2.27
N ILE A 60 6.49 2.08 2.13
CA ILE A 60 7.38 1.84 3.28
C ILE A 60 7.66 3.15 4.06
N PRO A 61 8.08 4.26 3.41
CA PRO A 61 8.19 5.56 4.06
C PRO A 61 6.90 6.02 4.76
N LEU A 62 5.74 5.84 4.12
CA LEU A 62 4.44 6.18 4.72
C LEU A 62 4.20 5.38 6.01
N ILE A 63 4.44 4.07 5.98
CA ILE A 63 4.24 3.18 7.13
C ILE A 63 5.11 3.60 8.31
N ILE A 64 6.38 3.92 8.06
CA ILE A 64 7.34 4.35 9.09
C ILE A 64 6.94 5.74 9.63
N GLY A 65 6.71 6.72 8.75
CA GLY A 65 6.37 8.09 9.12
C GLY A 65 5.03 8.19 9.87
N ARG A 66 4.02 7.43 9.43
CA ARG A 66 2.74 7.32 10.13
C ARG A 66 2.92 6.71 11.52
N GLY A 67 3.70 5.64 11.64
CA GLY A 67 4.01 5.02 12.94
C GLY A 67 4.75 5.95 13.90
N LEU A 68 5.73 6.71 13.40
CA LEU A 68 6.43 7.73 14.18
C LEU A 68 5.47 8.82 14.66
N THR A 69 4.57 9.29 13.78
CA THR A 69 3.56 10.29 14.13
C THR A 69 2.60 9.77 15.21
N THR A 70 2.14 8.52 15.10
CA THR A 70 1.29 7.91 16.12
C THR A 70 1.98 7.88 17.48
N LYS A 71 3.21 7.36 17.57
CA LYS A 71 3.98 7.31 18.82
C LYS A 71 4.22 8.69 19.43
N ALA A 72 4.56 9.68 18.60
CA ALA A 72 4.77 11.05 19.07
C ALA A 72 3.49 11.65 19.66
N ARG A 73 2.34 11.44 19.00
CA ARG A 73 1.04 11.93 19.50
C ARG A 73 0.61 11.24 20.78
N GLU A 74 0.81 9.93 20.90
CA GLU A 74 0.57 9.18 22.14
C GLU A 74 1.41 9.73 23.30
N ALA A 75 2.71 9.94 23.08
CA ALA A 75 3.60 10.51 24.10
C ALA A 75 3.22 11.93 24.52
N LEU A 76 2.61 12.70 23.60
CA LEU A 76 2.10 14.05 23.86
C LEU A 76 0.66 14.06 24.39
N GLY A 77 0.01 12.90 24.58
CA GLY A 77 -1.39 12.81 25.01
C GLY A 77 -2.40 13.36 24.00
N LEU A 78 -2.03 13.42 22.72
CA LEU A 78 -2.89 13.93 21.64
C LEU A 78 -3.76 12.82 21.05
N PRO A 79 -4.97 13.15 20.54
CA PRO A 79 -5.84 12.18 19.88
C PRO A 79 -5.23 11.64 18.58
N HIS A 80 -5.79 10.55 18.04
CA HIS A 80 -5.35 9.99 16.75
C HIS A 80 -5.38 11.04 15.63
N SER A 81 -4.39 10.99 14.73
CA SER A 81 -4.32 11.90 13.58
C SER A 81 -5.42 11.61 12.55
N ASP A 82 -6.01 12.65 12.00
CA ASP A 82 -6.96 12.65 10.88
C ASP A 82 -6.29 13.01 9.55
N VAL A 83 -5.00 13.34 9.56
CA VAL A 83 -4.23 13.78 8.38
C VAL A 83 -4.04 12.65 7.35
N PHE A 84 -3.98 11.41 7.80
CA PHE A 84 -3.72 10.25 6.95
C PHE A 84 -5.01 9.56 6.55
N ARG A 85 -5.11 9.17 5.28
CA ARG A 85 -6.20 8.34 4.78
C ARG A 85 -6.19 6.99 5.50
N GLN A 86 -7.37 6.60 5.97
CA GLN A 86 -7.60 5.31 6.62
C GLN A 86 -8.00 4.28 5.56
N ALA A 87 -7.65 3.02 5.82
CA ALA A 87 -8.12 1.93 4.99
C ALA A 87 -9.64 1.79 5.13
N LYS A 88 -10.32 1.44 4.03
CA LYS A 88 -11.76 1.16 4.06
C LYS A 88 -12.02 0.01 5.04
N ASP A 89 -13.03 0.18 5.89
CA ASP A 89 -13.50 -0.89 6.76
C ASP A 89 -14.08 -2.03 5.92
N VAL A 90 -13.87 -3.26 6.38
CA VAL A 90 -14.45 -4.44 5.73
C VAL A 90 -15.78 -4.74 6.39
N ALA A 91 -16.80 -5.01 5.57
CA ALA A 91 -18.13 -5.37 6.03
C ALA A 91 -18.10 -6.53 7.04
N GLU A 92 -18.91 -6.39 8.08
CA GLU A 92 -19.13 -7.47 9.04
C GLU A 92 -19.75 -8.68 8.34
N SER A 93 -19.36 -9.87 8.79
CA SER A 93 -19.87 -11.11 8.23
C SER A 93 -19.81 -12.21 9.28
N ASP A 94 -20.88 -13.00 9.34
CA ASP A 94 -21.01 -14.13 10.27
C ASP A 94 -20.52 -15.45 9.65
N ARG A 95 -20.10 -15.45 8.37
CA ARG A 95 -19.62 -16.64 7.69
C ARG A 95 -18.30 -17.12 8.29
N GLY A 96 -18.02 -18.42 8.24
CA GLY A 96 -16.72 -18.96 8.67
C GLY A 96 -15.52 -18.37 7.93
N PHE A 97 -14.31 -18.63 8.45
CA PHE A 97 -13.05 -18.25 7.82
C PHE A 97 -12.42 -19.42 7.05
N SER A 98 -11.80 -19.12 5.91
CA SER A 98 -10.94 -20.06 5.20
C SER A 98 -9.64 -20.33 5.98
N LEU A 99 -8.88 -21.35 5.57
CA LEU A 99 -7.60 -21.68 6.21
C LEU A 99 -6.61 -20.50 6.14
N ALA A 100 -6.46 -19.87 4.97
CA ALA A 100 -5.58 -18.71 4.79
C ALA A 100 -6.00 -17.53 5.70
N GLN A 101 -7.29 -17.26 5.81
CA GLN A 101 -7.82 -16.20 6.67
C GLN A 101 -7.53 -16.45 8.15
N LYS A 102 -7.57 -17.72 8.59
CA LYS A 102 -7.20 -18.12 9.96
C LYS A 102 -5.70 -18.00 10.21
N MET A 103 -4.86 -18.40 9.24
CA MET A 103 -3.41 -18.28 9.34
C MET A 103 -2.97 -16.82 9.53
N VAL A 104 -3.45 -15.93 8.65
CA VAL A 104 -3.18 -14.48 8.75
C VAL A 104 -3.78 -13.90 10.02
N GLY A 105 -5.01 -14.29 10.38
CA GLY A 105 -5.65 -13.86 11.63
C GLY A 105 -4.81 -14.21 12.85
N ARG A 106 -4.31 -15.44 12.93
CA ARG A 106 -3.44 -15.88 14.02
C ARG A 106 -2.18 -15.02 14.13
N ALA A 107 -1.54 -14.68 13.01
CA ALA A 107 -0.36 -13.80 12.97
C ALA A 107 -0.67 -12.32 13.32
N CYS A 108 -1.95 -11.95 13.37
CA CYS A 108 -2.42 -10.64 13.84
C CYS A 108 -3.10 -10.70 15.22
N GLY A 109 -3.09 -11.84 15.91
CA GLY A 109 -3.74 -12.00 17.23
C GLY A 109 -5.27 -12.07 17.19
N VAL A 110 -5.90 -12.35 16.04
CA VAL A 110 -7.36 -12.45 15.88
C VAL A 110 -7.79 -13.82 15.33
N LYS A 111 -9.08 -14.17 15.44
CA LYS A 111 -9.59 -15.48 14.97
C LYS A 111 -9.53 -15.68 13.44
N GLY A 112 -9.55 -14.59 12.68
CA GLY A 112 -9.51 -14.62 11.22
C GLY A 112 -9.60 -13.22 10.62
N ILE A 113 -9.20 -13.09 9.37
CA ILE A 113 -9.22 -11.83 8.60
C ILE A 113 -10.18 -11.93 7.42
N ARG A 114 -10.84 -10.81 7.09
CA ARG A 114 -11.71 -10.70 5.91
C ARG A 114 -10.94 -10.12 4.71
N PRO A 115 -11.27 -10.53 3.47
CA PRO A 115 -10.68 -9.95 2.26
C PRO A 115 -10.88 -8.43 2.22
N GLY A 116 -9.87 -7.71 1.73
CA GLY A 116 -9.88 -6.24 1.66
C GLY A 116 -9.40 -5.54 2.93
N ARG A 117 -9.20 -6.24 4.05
CA ARG A 117 -8.71 -5.62 5.30
C ARG A 117 -7.22 -5.35 5.22
N VAL A 118 -6.83 -4.09 5.40
CA VAL A 118 -5.43 -3.70 5.58
C VAL A 118 -4.99 -4.04 7.01
N LEU A 119 -3.84 -4.70 7.14
CA LEU A 119 -3.31 -5.15 8.43
C LEU A 119 -1.79 -5.24 8.39
N ARG A 120 -1.19 -5.44 9.57
CA ARG A 120 0.21 -5.83 9.73
C ARG A 120 0.26 -7.18 10.42
N THR A 121 0.86 -8.17 9.78
CA THR A 121 1.15 -9.49 10.36
C THR A 121 2.54 -9.51 10.96
N GLU A 122 2.70 -10.28 12.03
CA GLU A 122 4.01 -10.74 12.46
C GLU A 122 4.60 -11.70 11.41
N MET A 123 5.89 -11.55 11.10
CA MET A 123 6.61 -12.42 10.17
C MET A 123 7.44 -13.44 10.96
N THR A 124 7.06 -14.72 10.94
CA THR A 124 7.75 -15.78 11.68
C THR A 124 9.01 -16.29 10.97
N SER A 125 9.05 -16.26 9.64
CA SER A 125 10.19 -16.74 8.85
C SER A 125 10.31 -15.94 7.57
N VAL A 126 11.54 -15.50 7.25
CA VAL A 126 11.86 -14.73 6.03
C VAL A 126 13.02 -15.43 5.33
N GLY A 127 12.85 -15.78 4.06
CA GLY A 127 13.88 -16.41 3.24
C GLY A 127 14.57 -15.39 2.34
N SER A 128 15.87 -15.56 2.13
CA SER A 128 16.66 -14.80 1.14
C SER A 128 17.53 -15.78 0.36
N GLN A 129 17.59 -15.58 -0.96
CA GLN A 129 18.38 -16.39 -1.88
C GLN A 129 19.46 -15.52 -2.56
N ASP A 130 20.44 -16.13 -3.22
CA ASP A 130 21.68 -15.48 -3.66
C ASP A 130 21.54 -14.53 -4.85
N THR A 131 20.55 -14.72 -5.72
CA THR A 131 20.33 -13.84 -6.89
C THR A 131 19.61 -12.53 -6.54
N THR A 132 18.75 -12.49 -5.52
CA THR A 132 18.12 -11.25 -5.01
C THR A 132 18.76 -10.72 -3.72
N GLY A 133 19.54 -11.55 -3.03
CA GLY A 133 20.18 -11.23 -1.76
C GLY A 133 21.01 -9.94 -1.76
N PRO A 134 21.82 -9.63 -2.81
CA PRO A 134 22.53 -8.36 -2.89
C PRO A 134 21.61 -7.14 -2.89
N MET A 135 20.50 -7.17 -3.63
CA MET A 135 19.51 -6.09 -3.64
C MET A 135 18.83 -5.97 -2.28
N THR A 136 18.40 -7.09 -1.70
CA THR A 136 17.79 -7.12 -0.35
C THR A 136 18.72 -6.57 0.72
N ARG A 137 20.02 -6.87 0.65
CA ARG A 137 21.03 -6.30 1.56
C ARG A 137 21.12 -4.79 1.43
N ASP A 138 21.12 -4.27 0.20
CA ASP A 138 21.25 -2.83 -0.02
C ASP A 138 19.95 -2.09 0.39
N GLU A 139 18.77 -2.67 0.16
CA GLU A 139 17.50 -2.16 0.73
C GLU A 139 17.51 -2.13 2.27
N LEU A 140 18.06 -3.15 2.93
CA LEU A 140 18.20 -3.15 4.40
C LEU A 140 19.11 -2.03 4.92
N LYS A 141 20.18 -1.69 4.18
CA LYS A 141 21.05 -0.56 4.52
C LYS A 141 20.31 0.77 4.39
N ASP A 142 19.54 0.94 3.32
CA ASP A 142 18.75 2.16 3.09
C ASP A 142 17.68 2.36 4.16
N LEU A 143 17.16 1.25 4.72
CA LEU A 143 16.25 1.26 5.88
C LEU A 143 16.96 1.52 7.22
N GLY A 144 18.29 1.67 7.23
CA GLY A 144 19.08 1.90 8.43
C GLY A 144 19.15 0.68 9.36
N VAL A 145 18.95 -0.53 8.83
CA VAL A 145 18.98 -1.78 9.61
C VAL A 145 20.45 -2.19 9.87
N PRO A 146 20.93 -2.19 11.13
CA PRO A 146 22.30 -2.59 11.43
C PRO A 146 22.50 -4.13 11.39
N GLY A 147 21.40 -4.88 11.40
CA GLY A 147 21.34 -6.35 11.31
C GLY A 147 19.97 -6.86 11.74
N LEU A 148 19.53 -8.00 11.20
CA LEU A 148 18.37 -8.74 11.71
C LEU A 148 18.88 -9.63 12.85
N LEU A 149 18.48 -9.34 14.09
CA LEU A 149 18.79 -10.23 15.23
C LEU A 149 18.06 -11.55 15.02
N GLY A 150 18.82 -12.64 14.91
CA GLY A 150 18.32 -14.01 14.87
C GLY A 150 17.87 -14.53 16.23
#